data_AF-A0A8T6X5M5-F1
#
_entry.id   AF-A0A8T6X5M5-F1
#
_cell.length_a   1.000
_cell.length_b   1.000
_cell.length_c   1.000
_cell.angle_alpha   90.00
_cell.angle_beta   90.00
_cell.angle_gamma   90.00
#
_symmetry.space_group_name_H-M   'P 1'
#
loop_
_entity.id
_entity.type
_entity.pdbx_description
1 polymer ?
#
loop_
_entity_poly.entity_id
_entity_poly.type
_entity_poly.pdbx_seq_one_letter_code
_entity_poly.pdbx_strand_id
1 'polypeptide(L)'
;MGEDDPEGPPAEGVLPPIATYTAMAVLLVLGVTVALWEYLMSLYALMLVAWLVVAAGLAATPVFRRLAGVNGLRLSLLVLAIALSWRFLMLFQEEVLTNDIVSFVGRGQAYLNGAMPYTDDFSVNKPPAYLFLAAGMGVTVGPSLLATRAIMSLVDSLVALAIFWMAEERFSRSFGLMAGVLYAVNPISAVTIGISGHYDPWVVMFAMGGVWLLLRQRLAGASLLLGVG
;
A
#
# COMPACT_ATOMS: atom_id res chain seq x y z
N MET A 1 -38.45 17.33 -8.45
CA MET A 1 -37.18 17.67 -9.11
C MET A 1 -36.36 16.41 -9.07
N GLY A 2 -36.14 15.79 -10.23
CA GLY A 2 -35.41 14.53 -10.34
C GLY A 2 -33.95 14.75 -10.01
N GLU A 3 -33.40 13.91 -9.14
CA GLU A 3 -31.95 13.69 -9.07
C GLU A 3 -31.58 12.94 -10.36
N ASP A 4 -31.07 13.69 -11.34
CA ASP A 4 -30.31 13.09 -12.42
C ASP A 4 -29.06 12.46 -11.78
N ASP A 5 -29.13 11.15 -11.57
CA ASP A 5 -27.96 10.31 -11.29
C ASP A 5 -26.97 10.58 -12.44
N PRO A 6 -25.77 11.11 -12.18
CA PRO A 6 -24.86 11.52 -13.25
C PRO A 6 -24.63 10.32 -14.16
N GLU A 7 -24.97 10.51 -15.44
CA GLU A 7 -24.82 9.50 -16.49
C GLU A 7 -23.50 8.77 -16.27
N GLY A 8 -23.58 7.45 -16.10
CA GLY A 8 -22.41 6.60 -15.92
C GLY A 8 -21.39 6.86 -17.03
N PRO A 9 -20.10 6.50 -16.80
CA PRO A 9 -19.05 6.74 -17.77
C PRO A 9 -19.47 6.23 -19.17
N PRO A 10 -19.13 6.97 -20.24
CA PRO A 10 -19.55 6.63 -21.60
C PRO A 10 -19.23 5.17 -21.92
N ALA A 11 -20.18 4.49 -22.56
CA ALA A 11 -20.08 3.06 -22.89
C ALA A 11 -18.95 2.73 -23.90
N GLU A 12 -18.44 3.74 -24.61
CA GLU A 12 -17.30 3.61 -25.51
C GLU A 12 -15.98 3.60 -24.72
N GLY A 13 -15.20 2.52 -24.86
CA GLY A 13 -13.92 2.36 -24.16
C GLY A 13 -13.99 1.54 -22.86
N VAL A 14 -15.17 1.05 -22.48
CA VAL A 14 -15.33 0.12 -21.34
C VAL A 14 -14.81 -1.26 -21.74
N LEU A 15 -13.80 -1.75 -21.02
CA LEU A 15 -13.31 -3.12 -21.18
C LEU A 15 -14.44 -4.12 -20.93
N PRO A 16 -14.60 -5.16 -21.77
CA PRO A 16 -15.66 -6.13 -21.56
C PRO A 16 -15.45 -6.88 -20.22
N PRO A 17 -16.53 -7.28 -19.51
CA PRO A 17 -16.42 -7.94 -18.22
C PRO A 17 -15.49 -9.17 -18.25
N ILE A 18 -15.52 -9.94 -19.35
CA ILE A 18 -14.64 -11.10 -19.52
C ILE A 18 -13.16 -10.73 -19.50
N ALA A 19 -12.76 -9.62 -20.11
CA ALA A 19 -11.37 -9.15 -20.07
C ALA A 19 -10.96 -8.74 -18.66
N THR A 20 -11.87 -8.08 -17.92
CA THR A 20 -11.64 -7.70 -16.52
C THR A 20 -11.43 -8.92 -15.64
N TYR A 21 -12.33 -9.91 -15.70
CA TYR A 21 -12.23 -11.13 -14.89
C TYR A 21 -11.01 -11.98 -15.28
N THR A 22 -10.68 -12.03 -16.57
CA THR A 22 -9.48 -12.71 -17.05
C THR A 22 -8.23 -12.03 -16.49
N ALA A 23 -8.15 -10.70 -16.53
CA ALA A 23 -7.04 -9.95 -15.95
C ALA A 23 -6.95 -10.11 -14.42
N MET A 24 -8.08 -10.21 -13.71
CA MET A 24 -8.08 -10.51 -12.27
C MET A 24 -7.51 -11.90 -11.99
N ALA A 25 -7.92 -12.91 -12.76
CA ALA A 25 -7.38 -14.27 -12.63
C ALA A 25 -5.88 -14.31 -12.95
N VAL A 26 -5.45 -13.63 -14.02
CA VAL A 26 -4.03 -13.49 -14.39
C VAL A 26 -3.25 -12.81 -13.28
N LEU A 27 -3.73 -11.69 -12.72
CA LEU A 27 -3.08 -10.98 -11.63
C LEU A 27 -2.92 -11.88 -10.40
N LEU A 28 -3.96 -12.62 -10.03
CA LEU A 28 -3.93 -13.56 -8.91
C LEU A 28 -2.93 -14.68 -9.14
N VAL A 29 -2.97 -15.32 -10.31
CA VAL A 29 -2.04 -16.41 -10.68
C VAL A 29 -0.61 -15.90 -10.66
N LEU A 30 -0.33 -14.75 -11.26
CA LEU A 30 1.00 -14.14 -11.24
C LEU A 30 1.46 -13.81 -9.82
N GLY A 31 0.57 -13.26 -8.99
CA GLY A 31 0.87 -12.98 -7.58
C GLY A 31 1.22 -14.24 -6.80
N VAL A 32 0.44 -15.32 -6.97
CA VAL A 32 0.73 -16.63 -6.34
C VAL A 32 2.03 -17.22 -6.89
N THR A 33 2.29 -17.13 -8.19
CA THR A 33 3.56 -17.58 -8.77
C THR A 33 4.74 -16.82 -8.17
N VAL A 34 4.67 -15.49 -8.11
CA VAL A 34 5.70 -14.65 -7.48
C VAL A 34 5.84 -14.93 -5.99
N ALA A 35 4.79 -15.35 -5.30
CA ALA A 35 4.84 -15.71 -3.89
C ALA A 35 5.46 -17.09 -3.61
N LEU A 36 5.42 -18.00 -4.59
CA LEU A 36 5.87 -19.38 -4.44
C LEU A 36 7.21 -19.68 -5.13
N TRP A 37 7.64 -18.82 -6.03
CA TRP A 37 8.84 -18.98 -6.86
C TRP A 37 9.74 -17.75 -6.76
N GLU A 38 10.94 -17.82 -7.34
CA GLU A 38 11.83 -16.67 -7.44
C GLU A 38 11.16 -15.50 -8.19
N TYR A 39 11.47 -14.29 -7.75
CA TYR A 39 10.95 -13.09 -8.36
C TYR A 39 11.66 -12.82 -9.69
N LEU A 40 10.89 -12.84 -10.77
CA LEU A 40 11.35 -12.46 -12.10
C LEU A 40 10.75 -11.09 -12.48
N MET A 41 11.62 -10.15 -12.88
CA MET A 41 11.18 -8.80 -13.31
C MET A 41 10.12 -8.82 -14.42
N SER A 42 10.11 -9.85 -15.27
CA SER A 42 9.08 -10.05 -16.30
C SER A 42 7.70 -10.33 -15.71
N LEU A 43 7.60 -11.09 -14.60
CA LEU A 43 6.34 -11.36 -13.91
C LEU A 43 5.76 -10.07 -13.33
N TYR A 44 6.60 -9.17 -12.85
CA TYR A 44 6.17 -7.87 -12.34
C TYR A 44 5.56 -6.96 -13.42
N ALA A 45 6.18 -6.88 -14.60
CA ALA A 45 5.62 -6.14 -15.72
C ALA A 45 4.26 -6.71 -16.15
N LEU A 46 4.11 -8.03 -16.16
CA LEU A 46 2.85 -8.71 -16.45
C LEU A 46 1.79 -8.43 -15.37
N MET A 47 2.17 -8.44 -14.09
CA MET A 47 1.26 -8.08 -12.99
C MET A 47 0.78 -6.64 -13.12
N LEU A 48 1.66 -5.72 -13.49
CA LEU A 48 1.32 -4.32 -13.73
C LEU A 48 0.30 -4.14 -14.86
N VAL A 49 0.54 -4.79 -16.00
CA VAL A 49 -0.39 -4.76 -17.13
C VAL A 49 -1.73 -5.37 -16.73
N ALA A 50 -1.73 -6.52 -16.06
CA ALA A 50 -2.95 -7.16 -15.56
C ALA A 50 -3.69 -6.23 -14.59
N TRP A 51 -2.98 -5.59 -13.64
CA TRP A 51 -3.57 -4.65 -12.70
C TRP A 51 -4.19 -3.42 -13.38
N LEU A 52 -3.56 -2.86 -14.41
CA LEU A 52 -4.13 -1.75 -15.19
C LEU A 52 -5.43 -2.16 -15.90
N VAL A 53 -5.49 -3.36 -16.46
CA VAL A 53 -6.69 -3.91 -17.09
C VAL A 53 -7.79 -4.15 -16.04
N VAL A 54 -7.42 -4.65 -14.86
CA VAL A 54 -8.34 -4.80 -13.72
C VAL A 54 -8.87 -3.44 -13.26
N ALA A 55 -8.01 -2.44 -13.13
CA ALA A 55 -8.39 -1.09 -12.70
C ALA A 55 -9.37 -0.43 -13.69
N ALA A 56 -9.04 -0.45 -14.98
CA ALA A 56 -9.90 0.08 -16.03
C ALA A 56 -11.23 -0.69 -16.13
N GLY A 57 -11.19 -2.01 -16.01
CA GLY A 57 -12.37 -2.86 -16.05
C GLY A 57 -13.30 -2.65 -14.86
N LEU A 58 -12.77 -2.72 -13.63
CA LEU A 58 -13.54 -2.57 -12.40
C LEU A 58 -14.17 -1.17 -12.29
N ALA A 59 -13.49 -0.12 -12.74
CA ALA A 59 -14.03 1.24 -12.78
C ALA A 59 -15.31 1.35 -13.62
N ALA A 60 -15.49 0.47 -14.61
CA ALA A 60 -16.68 0.43 -15.44
C ALA A 60 -17.78 -0.51 -14.91
N THR A 61 -17.51 -1.32 -13.89
CA THR A 61 -18.50 -2.25 -13.33
C THR A 61 -19.36 -1.60 -12.24
N PRO A 62 -20.63 -2.03 -12.07
CA PRO A 62 -21.46 -1.57 -10.96
C PRO A 62 -21.11 -2.24 -9.61
N VAL A 63 -20.05 -3.06 -9.54
CA VAL A 63 -19.71 -3.87 -8.35
C VAL A 63 -19.52 -2.98 -7.13
N PHE A 64 -18.72 -1.91 -7.23
CA PHE A 64 -18.50 -1.01 -6.09
C PHE A 64 -19.73 -0.20 -5.70
N ARG A 65 -20.62 0.12 -6.65
CA ARG A 65 -21.91 0.75 -6.35
C ARG A 65 -22.83 -0.19 -5.56
N ARG A 66 -22.87 -1.47 -5.93
CA ARG A 66 -23.64 -2.49 -5.20
C ARG A 66 -23.07 -2.73 -3.80
N LEU A 67 -21.75 -2.82 -3.67
CA LEU A 67 -21.09 -3.02 -2.38
C LEU A 67 -21.17 -1.80 -1.45
N ALA A 68 -21.32 -0.59 -1.99
CA ALA A 68 -21.44 0.63 -1.18
C ALA A 68 -22.68 0.64 -0.26
N GLY A 69 -23.70 -0.18 -0.53
CA GLY A 69 -24.85 -0.36 0.38
C GLY A 69 -24.50 -1.07 1.70
N VAL A 70 -23.32 -1.68 1.81
CA VAL A 70 -22.85 -2.36 3.01
C VAL A 70 -22.37 -1.34 4.07
N ASN A 71 -22.46 -1.72 5.34
CA ASN A 71 -21.96 -0.93 6.47
C ASN A 71 -20.46 -0.58 6.30
N GLY A 72 -20.10 0.69 6.58
CA GLY A 72 -18.74 1.21 6.43
C GLY A 72 -17.66 0.46 7.22
N LEU A 73 -17.97 -0.10 8.39
CA LEU A 73 -17.02 -0.94 9.14
C LEU A 73 -16.68 -2.22 8.37
N ARG A 74 -17.69 -2.88 7.79
CA ARG A 74 -17.46 -4.10 7.00
C ARG A 74 -16.66 -3.80 5.73
N LEU A 75 -16.90 -2.65 5.10
CA LEU A 75 -16.10 -2.20 3.96
C LEU A 75 -14.65 -1.89 4.34
N SER A 76 -14.45 -1.24 5.49
CA SER A 76 -13.11 -0.97 6.05
C SER A 76 -12.36 -2.29 6.30
N LEU A 77 -13.02 -3.26 6.93
CA LEU A 77 -12.46 -4.59 7.17
C LEU A 77 -12.17 -5.34 5.86
N LEU A 78 -13.03 -5.19 4.85
CA LEU A 78 -12.81 -5.79 3.52
C LEU A 78 -11.56 -5.23 2.85
N VAL A 79 -11.41 -3.90 2.80
CA VAL A 79 -10.23 -3.24 2.22
C VAL A 79 -8.96 -3.71 2.95
N LEU A 80 -9.00 -3.69 4.28
CA LEU A 80 -7.87 -4.13 5.10
C LEU A 80 -7.55 -5.62 4.88
N ALA A 81 -8.56 -6.49 4.81
CA ALA A 81 -8.38 -7.92 4.59
C ALA A 81 -7.77 -8.19 3.20
N ILE A 82 -8.23 -7.51 2.15
CA ILE A 82 -7.65 -7.62 0.80
C ILE A 82 -6.20 -7.15 0.83
N ALA A 83 -5.93 -5.99 1.43
CA ALA A 83 -4.60 -5.41 1.48
C ALA A 83 -3.60 -6.33 2.20
N LEU A 84 -3.96 -6.79 3.40
CA LEU A 84 -3.16 -7.70 4.21
C LEU A 84 -2.93 -9.02 3.49
N SER A 85 -3.99 -9.63 2.95
CA SER A 85 -3.87 -10.92 2.25
C SER A 85 -2.90 -10.81 1.08
N TRP A 86 -2.98 -9.73 0.30
CA TRP A 86 -2.13 -9.52 -0.85
C TRP A 86 -0.65 -9.30 -0.49
N ARG A 87 -0.38 -8.54 0.58
CA ARG A 87 1.00 -8.30 1.04
C ARG A 87 1.59 -9.51 1.77
N PHE A 88 0.78 -10.19 2.59
CA PHE A 88 1.22 -11.34 3.36
C PHE A 88 1.44 -12.58 2.49
N LEU A 89 0.77 -12.65 1.34
CA LEU A 89 1.09 -13.63 0.31
C LEU A 89 2.57 -13.56 -0.09
N MET A 90 3.16 -12.36 -0.13
CA MET A 90 4.56 -12.13 -0.52
C MET A 90 5.57 -12.18 0.64
N LEU A 91 5.09 -12.30 1.88
CA LEU A 91 5.90 -12.10 3.08
C LEU A 91 7.03 -13.12 3.24
N PHE A 92 6.78 -14.35 2.79
CA PHE A 92 7.70 -15.49 2.94
C PHE A 92 8.73 -15.59 1.83
N GLN A 93 8.80 -14.61 0.93
CA GLN A 93 9.84 -14.56 -0.08
C GLN A 93 11.21 -14.35 0.57
N GLU A 94 12.16 -15.25 0.32
CA GLU A 94 13.52 -15.12 0.85
C GLU A 94 14.36 -14.14 0.04
N GLU A 95 13.94 -13.84 -1.19
CA GLU A 95 14.70 -12.99 -2.10
C GLU A 95 14.81 -11.54 -1.57
N VAL A 96 16.02 -11.01 -1.61
CA VAL A 96 16.33 -9.63 -1.26
C VAL A 96 16.54 -8.85 -2.55
N LEU A 97 15.46 -8.25 -3.05
CA LEU A 97 15.48 -7.48 -4.30
C LEU A 97 16.34 -6.21 -4.20
N THR A 98 16.35 -5.58 -3.02
CA THR A 98 17.12 -4.38 -2.71
C THR A 98 17.77 -4.52 -1.34
N ASN A 99 18.95 -3.92 -1.15
CA ASN A 99 19.63 -3.91 0.15
C ASN A 99 19.01 -2.95 1.17
N ASP A 100 17.89 -2.31 0.84
CA ASP A 100 17.27 -1.27 1.67
C ASP A 100 16.76 -1.84 3.00
N ILE A 101 16.11 -3.01 2.97
CA ILE A 101 15.64 -3.68 4.19
C ILE A 101 16.81 -4.15 5.06
N VAL A 102 17.84 -4.73 4.46
CA VAL A 102 19.04 -5.19 5.17
C VAL A 102 19.74 -4.01 5.85
N SER A 103 19.86 -2.89 5.12
CA SER A 103 20.44 -1.66 5.64
C SER A 103 19.58 -1.06 6.76
N PHE A 104 18.26 -1.04 6.60
CA PHE A 104 17.32 -0.52 7.61
C PHE A 104 17.40 -1.33 8.92
N VAL A 105 17.33 -2.66 8.82
CA VAL A 105 17.39 -3.57 9.96
C VAL A 105 18.76 -3.54 10.62
N GLY A 106 19.84 -3.58 9.82
CA GLY A 106 21.20 -3.51 10.30
C GLY A 106 21.52 -2.21 11.04
N ARG A 107 21.07 -1.06 10.50
CA ARG A 107 21.19 0.24 11.14
C ARG A 107 20.43 0.31 12.46
N GLY A 108 19.20 -0.21 12.49
CA GLY A 108 18.43 -0.31 13.73
C GLY A 108 19.21 -1.02 14.85
N GLN A 109 19.82 -2.16 14.53
CA GLN A 109 20.65 -2.88 15.49
C GLN A 109 21.95 -2.14 15.85
N ALA A 110 22.61 -1.52 14.87
CA ALA A 110 23.84 -0.76 15.11
C ALA A 110 23.61 0.40 16.09
N TYR A 111 22.51 1.14 15.94
CA TYR A 111 22.17 2.25 16.84
C TYR A 111 21.89 1.77 18.27
N LEU A 112 21.24 0.61 18.42
CA LEU A 112 21.05 -0.01 19.75
C LEU A 112 22.36 -0.48 20.38
N ASN A 113 23.37 -0.78 19.57
CA ASN A 113 24.71 -1.12 20.02
C ASN A 113 25.60 0.12 20.25
N GLY A 114 25.05 1.33 20.17
CA GLY A 114 25.75 2.57 20.46
C GLY A 114 26.40 3.26 19.25
N ALA A 115 26.18 2.77 18.03
CA ALA A 115 26.65 3.47 16.84
C ALA A 115 25.90 4.80 16.67
N MET A 116 26.66 5.87 16.43
CA MET A 116 26.14 7.21 16.27
C MET A 116 25.80 7.48 14.79
N PRO A 117 24.53 7.81 14.46
CA PRO A 117 24.14 8.13 13.09
C PRO A 117 24.91 9.33 12.52
N TYR A 118 25.23 9.30 11.23
CA TYR A 118 25.97 10.34 10.50
C TYR A 118 27.43 10.57 10.91
N THR A 119 27.92 9.93 11.98
CA THR A 119 29.33 9.97 12.37
C THR A 119 30.00 8.62 12.13
N ASP A 120 29.35 7.54 12.55
CA ASP A 120 29.91 6.19 12.48
C ASP A 120 29.49 5.48 11.18
N ASP A 121 28.40 5.95 10.57
CA ASP A 121 27.91 5.53 9.26
C ASP A 121 27.66 6.76 8.36
N PHE A 122 28.64 7.06 7.52
CA PHE A 122 28.55 8.14 6.51
C PHE A 122 27.65 7.79 5.32
N SER A 123 27.18 6.56 5.20
CA SER A 123 26.23 6.16 4.15
C SER A 123 24.78 6.55 4.47
N VAL A 124 24.52 7.07 5.67
CA VAL A 124 23.18 7.54 6.07
C VAL A 124 22.85 8.83 5.33
N ASN A 125 21.96 8.73 4.35
CA ASN A 125 21.43 9.85 3.58
C ASN A 125 19.93 10.10 3.86
N LYS A 126 19.41 9.56 4.96
CA LYS A 126 17.99 9.63 5.36
C LYS A 126 17.80 10.65 6.48
N PRO A 127 16.63 11.30 6.62
CA PRO A 127 16.37 12.27 7.68
C PRO A 127 16.26 11.60 9.07
N PRO A 128 16.34 12.37 10.17
CA PRO A 128 16.31 11.81 11.54
C PRO A 128 15.11 10.91 11.85
N ALA A 129 13.93 11.19 11.28
CA ALA A 129 12.73 10.37 11.46
C ALA A 129 12.96 8.89 11.05
N TYR A 130 13.70 8.65 9.97
CA TYR A 130 14.08 7.31 9.53
C TYR A 130 14.95 6.59 10.59
N LEU A 131 15.84 7.31 11.26
CA LEU A 131 16.73 6.74 12.27
C LEU A 131 15.96 6.30 13.52
N PHE A 132 15.05 7.15 13.99
CA PHE A 132 14.16 6.81 15.10
C PHE A 132 13.29 5.61 14.77
N LEU A 133 12.78 5.53 13.54
CA LEU A 133 12.01 4.39 13.08
C LEU A 133 12.85 3.11 13.03
N ALA A 134 14.07 3.16 12.48
CA ALA A 134 14.97 2.01 12.43
C ALA A 134 15.36 1.52 13.82
N ALA A 135 15.72 2.43 14.74
CA ALA A 135 16.03 2.09 16.13
C ALA A 135 14.80 1.51 16.86
N GLY A 136 13.63 2.14 16.69
CA GLY A 136 12.37 1.66 17.26
C GLY A 136 12.02 0.25 16.78
N MET A 137 12.18 -0.02 15.49
CA MET A 137 12.01 -1.36 14.91
C MET A 137 12.99 -2.36 15.54
N GLY A 138 14.26 -1.99 15.68
CA GLY A 138 15.27 -2.80 16.37
C GLY A 138 14.87 -3.16 17.81
N VAL A 139 14.27 -2.22 18.56
CA VAL A 139 13.76 -2.50 19.92
C VAL A 139 12.57 -3.45 19.88
N THR A 140 11.64 -3.25 18.93
CA THR A 140 10.37 -3.99 18.92
C THR A 140 10.48 -5.42 18.41
N VAL A 141 11.30 -5.65 17.37
CA VAL A 141 11.35 -6.94 16.65
C VAL A 141 12.77 -7.46 16.44
N GLY A 142 13.79 -6.73 16.90
CA GLY A 142 15.19 -7.10 16.70
C GLY A 142 15.62 -7.07 15.23
N PRO A 143 16.75 -7.71 14.90
CA PRO A 143 17.31 -7.72 13.56
C PRO A 143 16.60 -8.75 12.64
N SER A 144 15.26 -8.70 12.57
CA SER A 144 14.44 -9.66 11.82
C SER A 144 13.89 -9.03 10.53
N LEU A 145 14.34 -9.55 9.38
CA LEU A 145 13.82 -9.15 8.06
C LEU A 145 12.33 -9.48 7.92
N LEU A 146 11.93 -10.70 8.35
CA LEU A 146 10.55 -11.16 8.25
C LEU A 146 9.60 -10.28 9.09
N ALA A 147 9.97 -10.02 10.35
CA ALA A 147 9.15 -9.17 11.22
C ALA A 147 9.07 -7.73 10.70
N THR A 148 10.18 -7.23 10.15
CA THR A 148 10.21 -5.91 9.50
C THR A 148 9.26 -5.86 8.30
N ARG A 149 9.32 -6.82 7.37
CA ARG A 149 8.38 -6.92 6.23
C ARG A 149 6.94 -7.00 6.69
N ALA A 150 6.65 -7.77 7.75
CA ALA A 150 5.30 -7.92 8.28
C ALA A 150 4.75 -6.58 8.81
N ILE A 151 5.57 -5.82 9.54
CA ILE A 151 5.17 -4.50 10.05
C ILE A 151 5.01 -3.51 8.90
N MET A 152 5.94 -3.46 7.92
CA MET A 152 5.80 -2.57 6.77
C MET A 152 4.55 -2.91 5.96
N SER A 153 4.25 -4.19 5.77
CA SER A 153 3.04 -4.67 5.11
C SER A 153 1.76 -4.30 5.87
N LEU A 154 1.79 -4.35 7.20
CA LEU A 154 0.68 -3.89 8.03
C LEU A 154 0.43 -2.39 7.83
N VAL A 155 1.48 -1.58 7.90
CA VAL A 155 1.39 -0.11 7.73
C VAL A 155 0.89 0.24 6.33
N ASP A 156 1.40 -0.42 5.29
CA ASP A 156 0.95 -0.21 3.91
C ASP A 156 -0.52 -0.63 3.71
N SER A 157 -0.98 -1.63 4.47
CA SER A 157 -2.40 -2.00 4.48
C SER A 157 -3.27 -0.92 5.15
N LEU A 158 -2.73 -0.21 6.16
CA LEU A 158 -3.40 0.97 6.73
C LEU A 158 -3.42 2.15 5.77
N VAL A 159 -2.41 2.29 4.89
CA VAL A 159 -2.43 3.28 3.80
C VAL A 159 -3.61 3.01 2.86
N ALA A 160 -3.84 1.74 2.46
CA ALA A 160 -5.01 1.38 1.65
C ALA A 160 -6.33 1.80 2.30
N LEU A 161 -6.44 1.62 3.62
CA LEU A 161 -7.59 2.01 4.42
C LEU A 161 -7.74 3.54 4.53
N ALA A 162 -6.63 4.28 4.68
CA ALA A 162 -6.63 5.74 4.67
C ALA A 162 -7.11 6.28 3.32
N ILE A 163 -6.66 5.69 2.20
CA ILE A 163 -7.13 6.04 0.84
C ILE A 163 -8.64 5.85 0.75
N PHE A 164 -9.15 4.71 1.24
CA PHE A 164 -10.59 4.43 1.28
C PHE A 164 -11.37 5.53 2.02
N TRP A 165 -10.98 5.87 3.25
CA TRP A 165 -11.69 6.87 4.05
C TRP A 165 -11.60 8.28 3.47
N MET A 166 -10.42 8.69 3.01
CA MET A 166 -10.23 10.02 2.41
C MET A 166 -11.07 10.20 1.15
N ALA A 167 -11.14 9.16 0.31
CA ALA A 167 -11.92 9.18 -0.91
C ALA A 167 -13.44 9.03 -0.66
N GLU A 168 -13.85 8.23 0.34
CA GLU A 168 -15.25 8.15 0.79
C GLU A 168 -15.75 9.52 1.29
N GLU A 169 -14.97 10.18 2.14
CA GLU A 169 -15.34 11.48 2.71
C GLU A 169 -15.48 12.57 1.64
N ARG A 170 -14.61 12.57 0.63
CA ARG A 170 -14.57 13.66 -0.35
C ARG A 170 -15.51 13.46 -1.54
N PHE A 171 -15.73 12.21 -1.93
CA PHE A 171 -16.48 11.86 -3.14
C PHE A 171 -17.69 11.02 -2.77
N SER A 172 -17.56 9.70 -2.78
CA SER A 172 -18.63 8.78 -2.45
C SER A 172 -18.04 7.47 -1.92
N ARG A 173 -18.84 6.71 -1.18
CA ARG A 173 -18.42 5.41 -0.64
C ARG A 173 -17.99 4.41 -1.72
N SER A 174 -18.68 4.38 -2.86
CA SER A 174 -18.29 3.51 -3.98
C SER A 174 -16.94 3.91 -4.55
N PHE A 175 -16.68 5.22 -4.67
CA PHE A 175 -15.40 5.73 -5.15
C PHE A 175 -14.28 5.45 -4.14
N GLY A 176 -14.53 5.66 -2.86
CA GLY A 176 -13.60 5.30 -1.79
C GLY A 176 -13.25 3.82 -1.81
N LEU A 177 -14.26 2.94 -1.90
CA LEU A 177 -14.05 1.49 -1.95
C LEU A 177 -13.20 1.09 -3.16
N MET A 178 -13.50 1.66 -4.33
CA MET A 178 -12.71 1.45 -5.53
C MET A 178 -11.25 1.87 -5.32
N ALA A 179 -11.01 3.10 -4.85
CA ALA A 179 -9.66 3.62 -4.63
C ALA A 179 -8.85 2.77 -3.63
N GLY A 180 -9.45 2.41 -2.51
CA GLY A 180 -8.83 1.57 -1.49
C GLY A 180 -8.51 0.17 -2.00
N VAL A 181 -9.43 -0.49 -2.70
CA VAL A 181 -9.21 -1.84 -3.26
C VAL A 181 -8.15 -1.82 -4.36
N LEU A 182 -8.18 -0.84 -5.28
CA LEU A 182 -7.20 -0.74 -6.36
C LEU A 182 -5.77 -0.54 -5.82
N TYR A 183 -5.61 0.28 -4.79
CA TYR A 183 -4.34 0.40 -4.09
C TYR A 183 -3.97 -0.90 -3.33
N ALA A 184 -4.95 -1.53 -2.67
CA ALA A 184 -4.73 -2.77 -1.93
C ALA A 184 -4.17 -3.90 -2.83
N VAL A 185 -4.62 -3.99 -4.09
CA VAL A 185 -4.14 -5.01 -5.04
C VAL A 185 -3.02 -4.50 -5.97
N ASN A 186 -2.46 -3.32 -5.69
CA ASN A 186 -1.38 -2.76 -6.51
C ASN A 186 -0.12 -3.66 -6.41
N PRO A 187 0.34 -4.25 -7.53
CA PRO A 187 1.50 -5.12 -7.51
C PRO A 187 2.80 -4.38 -7.15
N ILE A 188 2.89 -3.07 -7.44
CA ILE A 188 4.06 -2.26 -7.07
C ILE A 188 4.24 -2.27 -5.56
N SER A 189 3.21 -1.86 -4.83
CA SER A 189 3.26 -1.78 -3.38
C SER A 189 3.45 -3.18 -2.77
N ALA A 190 2.82 -4.22 -3.32
CA ALA A 190 2.99 -5.58 -2.81
C ALA A 190 4.43 -6.09 -2.94
N VAL A 191 5.11 -5.82 -4.06
CA VAL A 191 6.50 -6.24 -4.26
C VAL A 191 7.46 -5.37 -3.46
N THR A 192 7.34 -4.05 -3.53
CA THR A 192 8.27 -3.13 -2.83
C THR A 192 8.16 -3.24 -1.32
N ILE A 193 6.96 -3.52 -0.79
CA ILE A 193 6.75 -3.61 0.65
C ILE A 193 6.81 -5.06 1.13
N GLY A 194 6.08 -5.97 0.48
CA GLY A 194 6.00 -7.37 0.89
C GLY A 194 7.30 -8.13 0.68
N ILE A 195 8.02 -7.88 -0.42
CA ILE A 195 9.29 -8.54 -0.74
C ILE A 195 10.48 -7.65 -0.36
N SER A 196 10.54 -6.41 -0.85
CA SER A 196 11.71 -5.54 -0.59
C SER A 196 11.71 -4.90 0.80
N GLY A 197 10.60 -4.93 1.54
CA GLY A 197 10.53 -4.41 2.91
C GLY A 197 10.86 -2.92 3.05
N HIS A 198 10.56 -2.12 2.02
CA HIS A 198 10.79 -0.69 2.04
C HIS A 198 9.97 -0.01 3.17
N TYR A 199 10.54 1.05 3.77
CA TYR A 199 9.93 1.77 4.89
C TYR A 199 8.97 2.88 4.45
N ASP A 200 8.87 3.13 3.14
CA ASP A 200 7.99 4.10 2.48
C ASP A 200 6.55 4.14 3.02
N PRO A 201 5.91 3.02 3.44
CA PRO A 201 4.55 3.07 3.97
C PRO A 201 4.40 3.97 5.18
N TRP A 202 5.44 4.11 6.02
CA TRP A 202 5.42 5.05 7.14
C TRP A 202 5.37 6.49 6.66
N VAL A 203 6.23 6.83 5.69
CA VAL A 203 6.26 8.15 5.05
C VAL A 203 4.92 8.46 4.42
N VAL A 204 4.37 7.54 3.63
CA VAL A 204 3.08 7.71 2.96
C VAL A 204 1.95 7.85 3.98
N MET A 205 1.93 7.07 5.05
CA MET A 205 0.90 7.17 6.09
C MET A 205 0.90 8.54 6.78
N PHE A 206 2.08 9.07 7.13
CA PHE A 206 2.20 10.40 7.72
C PHE A 206 1.85 11.50 6.72
N ALA A 207 2.35 11.42 5.48
CA ALA A 207 2.04 12.38 4.43
C ALA A 207 0.53 12.43 4.14
N MET A 208 -0.12 11.27 4.02
CA MET A 208 -1.56 11.18 3.81
C MET A 208 -2.35 11.71 4.99
N GLY A 209 -1.98 11.37 6.23
CA GLY A 209 -2.60 11.95 7.42
C GLY A 209 -2.45 13.48 7.46
N GLY A 210 -1.28 13.99 7.07
CA GLY A 210 -1.00 15.41 6.95
C GLY A 210 -1.89 16.11 5.92
N VAL A 211 -2.00 15.55 4.71
CA VAL A 211 -2.91 16.03 3.66
C VAL A 211 -4.37 15.97 4.13
N TRP A 212 -4.77 14.89 4.82
CA TRP A 212 -6.13 14.76 5.31
C TRP A 212 -6.49 15.83 6.35
N LEU A 213 -5.59 16.12 7.29
CA LEU A 213 -5.75 17.20 8.25
C LEU A 213 -5.72 18.58 7.58
N LEU A 214 -4.90 18.75 6.56
CA LEU A 214 -4.83 19.99 5.77
C LEU A 214 -6.18 20.27 5.09
N LEU A 215 -6.78 19.26 4.46
CA LEU A 215 -8.10 19.36 3.83
C LEU A 215 -9.20 19.71 4.84
N ARG A 216 -9.01 19.35 6.11
CA ARG A 216 -9.91 19.70 7.24
C ARG A 216 -9.53 21.01 7.95
N GLN A 217 -8.64 21.81 7.37
CA GLN A 217 -8.16 23.09 7.93
C GLN A 217 -7.51 22.95 9.32
N ARG A 218 -6.97 21.77 9.66
CA ARG A 218 -6.26 21.52 10.92
C ARG A 218 -4.76 21.70 10.73
N LEU A 219 -4.35 22.96 10.51
CA LEU A 219 -3.01 23.32 10.06
C LEU A 219 -1.89 22.81 10.99
N ALA A 220 -2.04 22.96 12.31
CA ALA A 220 -1.01 22.52 13.26
C ALA A 220 -0.72 21.01 13.17
N GLY A 221 -1.78 20.18 13.11
CA GLY A 221 -1.63 18.74 12.95
C GLY A 221 -1.13 18.36 11.55
N ALA A 222 -1.60 19.05 10.52
CA ALA A 222 -1.13 18.84 9.15
C ALA A 222 0.38 19.10 9.02
N SER A 223 0.87 20.23 9.54
CA SER A 223 2.28 20.59 9.51
C SER A 223 3.15 19.59 10.27
N LEU A 224 2.67 19.08 11.42
CA LEU A 224 3.41 18.06 12.17
C LEU A 224 3.56 16.78 11.34
N LEU A 225 2.46 16.25 10.80
CA LEU A 225 2.50 14.99 10.06
C LEU A 225 3.27 15.11 8.74
N LEU A 226 3.14 16.22 8.01
CA LEU A 226 3.93 16.51 6.81
C LEU A 226 5.41 16.78 7.10
N GLY A 227 5.76 17.20 8.32
CA GLY A 227 7.15 17.36 8.73
C GLY A 227 7.82 16.03 9.08
N VAL A 228 7.03 15.02 9.47
CA VAL A 228 7.52 13.67 9.82
C VAL A 228 7.56 12.74 8.61
N GLY A 229 6.54 12.80 7.74
CA GLY A 229 6.47 12.02 6.50
C GLY A 229 7.33 12.63 5.41
#